data_AF-A0A252DGZ7-F1
#
_entry.id   AF-A0A252DGZ7-F1
#
_cell.length_a   1.000
_cell.length_b   1.000
_cell.length_c   1.000
_cell.angle_alpha   90.00
_cell.angle_beta   90.00
_cell.angle_gamma   90.00
#
_symmetry.space_group_name_H-M   'P 1'
#
loop_
_entity.id
_entity.type
_entity.pdbx_description
1 polymer ?
#
loop_
_entity_poly.entity_id
_entity_poly.type
_entity_poly.pdbx_seq_one_letter_code
_entity_poly.pdbx_strand_id
1 'polypeptide(L)'
;MTNIKNFNVGSSTSTKKKGKSLPPKLIIKLGKFVWETMWHTMMSKIAPRNPSGEYIRPSSQFRNFISAEKGNPYPAVVGRYHLYVGLSCPWAHRTLIVRALKGLEEVISVSVVVPSPIAGGWVFNQEEEGCASLAQLYELAQSGYNGRATVPVLWDKQTKTIVNNESAEIIVMLNSEFNELALNPNLNLYPEELKQKIDWWNEKIYHSVNNGVYRCGFAQTQEAYNQASDELFTTLDEIEAALETSRYLCGNNVTLADVRLFTTLFRFDVAYYGLFKCNRQRIQDYPNLGAYLSDMYQLPSVADTCNLESVKQDYYGNLFPLNPGGIIPSGPDMTYLLQPHDRDRVGKSADLQV
;
A
#
# COMPACT_ATOMS: atom_id res chain seq x y z
N MET A 1 80.28 -15.43 53.12
CA MET A 1 79.38 -14.37 53.64
C MET A 1 78.54 -13.86 52.48
N THR A 2 77.23 -13.67 52.47
CA THR A 2 76.10 -14.01 53.33
C THR A 2 74.86 -13.66 52.50
N ASN A 3 73.86 -14.55 52.54
CA ASN A 3 72.42 -14.38 52.33
C ASN A 3 71.73 -13.98 51.00
N ILE A 4 70.72 -14.83 50.77
CA ILE A 4 69.54 -14.85 49.90
C ILE A 4 68.51 -13.74 50.26
N LYS A 5 67.64 -13.42 49.28
CA LYS A 5 66.25 -12.87 49.30
C LYS A 5 66.16 -11.54 48.55
N ASN A 6 65.15 -11.20 47.74
CA ASN A 6 63.87 -11.80 47.37
C ASN A 6 63.33 -11.05 46.14
N PHE A 7 62.40 -11.68 45.42
CA PHE A 7 61.49 -11.15 44.40
C PHE A 7 61.07 -9.67 44.57
N ASN A 8 61.00 -8.92 43.46
CA ASN A 8 59.78 -8.20 43.15
C ASN A 8 59.56 -7.95 41.66
N VAL A 9 58.41 -8.41 41.19
CA VAL A 9 57.86 -8.25 39.85
C VAL A 9 57.36 -6.81 39.73
N GLY A 10 58.04 -6.01 38.90
CA GLY A 10 57.55 -4.69 38.49
C GLY A 10 56.34 -4.88 37.57
N SER A 11 55.16 -4.76 38.15
CA SER A 11 53.87 -4.91 37.50
C SER A 11 53.66 -3.84 36.42
N SER A 12 53.40 -4.28 35.19
CA SER A 12 52.74 -3.46 34.18
C SER A 12 51.34 -3.13 34.70
N THR A 13 51.13 -1.92 35.21
CA THR A 13 49.80 -1.39 35.50
C THR A 13 49.10 -1.08 34.18
N SER A 14 48.59 -2.14 33.54
CA SER A 14 47.50 -2.05 32.57
C SER A 14 46.28 -1.49 33.31
N THR A 15 46.14 -0.16 33.32
CA THR A 15 44.87 0.48 33.65
C THR A 15 43.87 0.15 32.55
N LYS A 16 43.18 -0.99 32.69
CA LYS A 16 41.95 -1.28 31.95
C LYS A 16 40.94 -0.20 32.31
N LYS A 17 40.81 0.83 31.46
CA LYS A 17 39.65 1.72 31.46
C LYS A 17 38.43 0.82 31.23
N LYS A 18 37.68 0.53 32.31
CA LYS A 18 36.33 -0.05 32.20
C LYS A 18 35.46 0.98 31.48
N GLY A 19 35.32 0.83 30.16
CA GLY A 19 34.31 1.56 29.41
C GLY A 19 32.96 1.27 30.04
N LYS A 20 32.28 2.29 30.57
CA LYS A 20 30.87 2.15 30.94
C LYS A 20 30.11 1.95 29.62
N SER A 21 29.79 0.70 29.30
CA SER A 21 29.25 0.29 28.01
C SER A 21 27.79 0.71 27.78
N LEU A 22 27.10 1.24 28.80
CA LEU A 22 25.70 1.60 28.73
C LEU A 22 25.47 3.06 29.14
N PRO A 23 24.53 3.77 28.48
CA PRO A 23 24.15 5.12 28.88
C PRO A 23 23.62 5.18 30.33
N PRO A 24 23.84 6.29 31.05
CA PRO A 24 23.24 6.51 32.37
C PRO A 24 21.72 6.35 32.37
N LYS A 25 21.17 5.71 33.41
CA LYS A 25 19.71 5.48 33.55
C LYS A 25 18.87 6.74 33.38
N LEU A 26 19.34 7.89 33.87
CA LEU A 26 18.63 9.16 33.76
C LEU A 26 18.52 9.64 32.31
N ILE A 27 19.59 9.48 31.52
CA ILE A 27 19.60 9.81 30.09
C ILE A 27 18.63 8.91 29.34
N ILE A 28 18.59 7.61 29.66
CA ILE A 28 17.64 6.66 29.06
C ILE A 28 16.20 7.05 29.38
N LYS A 29 15.88 7.36 30.65
CA LYS A 29 14.53 7.77 31.05
C LYS A 29 14.07 9.04 30.34
N LEU A 30 14.93 10.07 30.30
CA LEU A 30 14.63 11.33 29.63
C LEU A 30 14.47 11.13 28.11
N GLY A 31 15.40 10.40 27.49
CA GLY A 31 15.34 10.09 26.06
C GLY A 31 14.07 9.34 25.69
N LYS A 32 13.69 8.33 26.48
CA LYS A 32 12.44 7.57 26.30
C LYS A 32 11.21 8.49 26.39
N PHE A 33 11.14 9.32 27.41
CA PHE A 33 10.02 10.26 27.59
C PHE A 33 9.88 11.24 26.41
N VAL A 34 10.99 11.86 25.99
CA VAL A 34 10.99 12.81 24.86
C VAL A 34 10.58 12.09 23.57
N TRP A 35 11.17 10.93 23.32
CA TRP A 35 10.87 10.13 22.13
C TRP A 35 9.41 9.70 22.05
N GLU A 36 8.87 9.11 23.13
CA GLU A 36 7.47 8.67 23.20
C GLU A 36 6.50 9.84 23.01
N THR A 37 6.79 10.98 23.64
CA THR A 37 5.96 12.19 23.50
C THR A 37 5.93 12.67 22.05
N MET A 38 7.09 12.81 21.40
CA MET A 38 7.17 13.21 19.99
C MET A 38 6.48 12.19 19.08
N TRP A 39 6.71 10.90 19.32
CA TRP A 39 6.08 9.83 18.55
C TRP A 39 4.54 9.92 18.62
N HIS A 40 3.96 10.09 19.81
CA HIS A 40 2.51 10.25 19.95
C HIS A 40 1.97 11.50 19.24
N THR A 41 2.67 12.63 19.33
CA THR A 41 2.27 13.86 18.62
C THR A 41 2.24 13.63 17.10
N MET A 42 3.29 13.02 16.54
CA MET A 42 3.38 12.79 15.10
C MET A 42 2.37 11.74 14.61
N MET A 43 2.23 10.65 15.35
CA MET A 43 1.25 9.61 15.05
C MET A 43 -0.17 10.15 15.07
N SER A 44 -0.51 11.09 15.95
CA SER A 44 -1.85 11.71 15.95
C SER A 44 -2.22 12.42 14.64
N LYS A 45 -1.21 12.89 13.88
CA LYS A 45 -1.41 13.57 12.59
C LYS A 45 -1.43 12.61 11.42
N ILE A 46 -0.54 11.62 11.40
CA ILE A 46 -0.39 10.65 10.31
C ILE A 46 -1.44 9.55 10.39
N ALA A 47 -1.68 9.05 11.61
CA ALA A 47 -2.62 7.99 11.93
C ALA A 47 -3.59 8.42 13.04
N PRO A 48 -4.65 9.18 12.69
CA PRO A 48 -5.73 9.51 13.59
C PRO A 48 -6.29 8.24 14.23
N ARG A 49 -6.65 8.31 15.50
CA ARG A 49 -7.11 7.15 16.26
C ARG A 49 -8.33 7.46 17.12
N ASN A 50 -9.07 6.42 17.45
CA ASN A 50 -10.10 6.48 18.49
C ASN A 50 -9.45 6.37 19.91
N PRO A 51 -10.24 6.52 21.00
CA PRO A 51 -9.71 6.42 22.36
C PRO A 51 -9.04 5.08 22.70
N SER A 52 -9.44 3.97 22.08
CA SER A 52 -8.84 2.65 22.33
C SER A 52 -7.49 2.43 21.64
N GLY A 53 -7.05 3.35 20.78
CA GLY A 53 -5.75 3.22 20.09
C GLY A 53 -5.85 2.74 18.65
N GLU A 54 -7.05 2.48 18.16
CA GLU A 54 -7.29 1.98 16.80
C GLU A 54 -7.23 3.10 15.77
N TYR A 55 -6.53 2.84 14.67
CA TYR A 55 -6.43 3.75 13.54
C TYR A 55 -7.76 3.94 12.81
N ILE A 56 -8.14 5.19 12.57
CA ILE A 56 -9.32 5.59 11.81
C ILE A 56 -8.88 6.26 10.50
N ARG A 57 -9.26 5.64 9.37
CA ARG A 57 -8.96 6.16 8.04
C ARG A 57 -9.88 7.35 7.70
N PRO A 58 -9.33 8.52 7.32
CA PRO A 58 -10.14 9.61 6.78
C PRO A 58 -10.78 9.23 5.44
N SER A 59 -12.03 9.64 5.23
CA SER A 59 -12.78 9.39 4.00
C SER A 59 -12.36 10.32 2.84
N SER A 60 -12.44 9.80 1.61
CA SER A 60 -12.26 10.55 0.36
C SER A 60 -13.39 11.59 0.16
N GLN A 61 -13.06 12.76 -0.41
CA GLN A 61 -13.97 13.91 -0.47
C GLN A 61 -14.47 14.25 -1.89
N PHE A 62 -13.71 13.95 -2.94
CA PHE A 62 -14.15 14.14 -4.32
C PHE A 62 -14.76 12.83 -4.84
N ARG A 63 -16.05 12.86 -5.16
CA ARG A 63 -16.89 11.68 -5.39
C ARG A 63 -17.79 11.83 -6.64
N ASN A 64 -17.35 12.60 -7.64
CA ASN A 64 -18.08 12.67 -8.91
C ASN A 64 -17.80 11.42 -9.76
N PHE A 65 -18.65 11.19 -10.75
CA PHE A 65 -18.57 10.04 -11.63
C PHE A 65 -18.49 10.44 -13.09
N ILE A 66 -17.59 9.79 -13.81
CA ILE A 66 -17.63 9.70 -15.27
C ILE A 66 -18.82 8.82 -15.63
N SER A 67 -19.59 9.23 -16.63
CA SER A 67 -20.68 8.40 -17.14
C SER A 67 -21.02 8.71 -18.59
N ALA A 68 -21.46 7.69 -19.33
CA ALA A 68 -22.06 7.85 -20.66
C ALA A 68 -23.50 8.43 -20.61
N GLU A 69 -24.10 8.60 -19.43
CA GLU A 69 -25.44 9.15 -19.29
C GLU A 69 -25.56 10.58 -19.83
N LYS A 70 -26.66 10.84 -20.56
CA LYS A 70 -26.92 12.15 -21.15
C LYS A 70 -27.03 13.22 -20.06
N GLY A 71 -26.18 14.24 -20.16
CA GLY A 71 -26.15 15.36 -19.22
C GLY A 71 -25.15 15.19 -18.08
N ASN A 72 -24.44 14.07 -17.99
CA ASN A 72 -23.32 13.94 -17.07
C ASN A 72 -22.21 14.94 -17.48
N PRO A 73 -21.66 15.75 -16.55
CA PRO A 73 -20.63 16.74 -16.85
C PRO A 73 -19.26 16.13 -17.23
N TYR A 74 -19.08 14.84 -16.97
CA TYR A 74 -17.87 14.07 -17.19
C TYR A 74 -18.13 12.86 -18.13
N PRO A 75 -18.34 13.07 -19.45
CA PRO A 75 -18.41 12.00 -20.44
C PRO A 75 -17.05 11.31 -20.67
N ALA A 76 -17.06 9.99 -20.86
CA ALA A 76 -15.88 9.22 -21.24
C ALA A 76 -15.34 9.63 -22.61
N VAL A 77 -14.22 10.36 -22.65
CA VAL A 77 -13.60 10.90 -23.88
C VAL A 77 -12.09 10.72 -23.83
N VAL A 78 -11.51 10.31 -24.95
CA VAL A 78 -10.05 10.14 -25.13
C VAL A 78 -9.32 11.43 -24.79
N GLY A 79 -8.27 11.31 -23.98
CA GLY A 79 -7.36 12.41 -23.70
C GLY A 79 -7.92 13.51 -22.79
N ARG A 80 -9.16 13.40 -22.28
CA ARG A 80 -9.73 14.34 -21.30
C ARG A 80 -9.23 14.09 -19.89
N TYR A 81 -9.17 12.83 -19.48
CA TYR A 81 -8.87 12.45 -18.09
C TYR A 81 -7.40 12.12 -17.88
N HIS A 82 -6.97 12.32 -16.64
CA HIS A 82 -5.60 12.04 -16.21
C HIS A 82 -5.61 11.41 -14.81
N LEU A 83 -4.72 10.46 -14.57
CA LEU A 83 -4.53 9.81 -13.27
C LEU A 83 -3.22 10.25 -12.63
N TYR A 84 -3.31 10.89 -11.46
CA TYR A 84 -2.13 11.09 -10.61
C TYR A 84 -2.02 9.96 -9.60
N VAL A 85 -0.88 9.27 -9.60
CA VAL A 85 -0.66 8.04 -8.82
C VAL A 85 0.68 8.05 -8.11
N GLY A 86 0.76 7.43 -6.94
CA GLY A 86 2.02 7.05 -6.32
C GLY A 86 2.22 5.55 -6.48
N LEU A 87 3.31 5.10 -7.11
CA LEU A 87 3.55 3.67 -7.40
C LEU A 87 3.63 2.81 -6.13
N SER A 88 4.03 3.42 -5.01
CA SER A 88 4.03 2.77 -3.69
C SER A 88 2.64 2.58 -3.10
N CYS A 89 1.62 3.36 -3.49
CA CYS A 89 0.31 3.37 -2.85
C CYS A 89 -0.60 2.22 -3.35
N PRO A 90 -1.12 1.33 -2.47
CA PRO A 90 -1.98 0.22 -2.89
C PRO A 90 -3.33 0.67 -3.44
N TRP A 91 -3.84 1.83 -3.01
CA TRP A 91 -5.10 2.39 -3.49
C TRP A 91 -4.96 2.91 -4.92
N ALA A 92 -3.85 3.61 -5.21
CA ALA A 92 -3.55 4.09 -6.57
C ALA A 92 -3.18 2.94 -7.52
N HIS A 93 -2.49 1.91 -7.00
CA HIS A 93 -2.13 0.73 -7.79
C HIS A 93 -3.37 0.00 -8.34
N ARG A 94 -4.53 0.05 -7.66
CA ARG A 94 -5.78 -0.52 -8.20
C ARG A 94 -6.18 0.12 -9.53
N THR A 95 -6.05 1.44 -9.65
CA THR A 95 -6.44 2.16 -10.86
C THR A 95 -5.48 1.86 -12.00
N LEU A 96 -4.19 1.68 -11.70
CA LEU A 96 -3.19 1.25 -12.68
C LEU A 96 -3.47 -0.15 -13.22
N ILE A 97 -3.80 -1.11 -12.34
CA ILE A 97 -4.13 -2.48 -12.77
C ILE A 97 -5.37 -2.50 -13.64
N VAL A 98 -6.46 -1.83 -13.24
CA VAL A 98 -7.67 -1.81 -14.08
C VAL A 98 -7.43 -1.08 -15.40
N ARG A 99 -6.68 0.03 -15.39
CA ARG A 99 -6.27 0.73 -16.61
C ARG A 99 -5.49 -0.21 -17.55
N ALA A 100 -4.56 -0.99 -17.02
CA ALA A 100 -3.76 -1.93 -17.80
C ALA A 100 -4.58 -3.10 -18.35
N LEU A 101 -5.38 -3.74 -17.49
CA LEU A 101 -6.23 -4.87 -17.89
C LEU A 101 -7.29 -4.46 -18.94
N LYS A 102 -7.83 -3.25 -18.84
CA LYS A 102 -8.78 -2.71 -19.83
C LYS A 102 -8.10 -2.19 -21.09
N GLY A 103 -6.78 -2.02 -21.09
CA GLY A 103 -6.04 -1.42 -22.20
C GLY A 103 -6.43 0.04 -22.44
N LEU A 104 -6.41 0.85 -21.38
CA LEU A 104 -6.83 2.26 -21.38
C LEU A 104 -5.63 3.22 -21.43
N GLU A 105 -4.46 2.74 -21.86
CA GLU A 105 -3.21 3.50 -21.81
C GLU A 105 -3.27 4.79 -22.61
N GLU A 106 -3.79 4.70 -23.83
CA GLU A 106 -3.96 5.81 -24.78
C GLU A 106 -5.19 6.68 -24.46
N VAL A 107 -6.11 6.20 -23.62
CA VAL A 107 -7.34 6.90 -23.27
C VAL A 107 -7.13 7.81 -22.05
N ILE A 108 -6.42 7.29 -21.04
CA ILE A 108 -6.21 7.95 -19.76
C ILE A 108 -4.71 8.04 -19.49
N SER A 109 -4.18 9.26 -19.59
CA SER A 109 -2.79 9.58 -19.24
C SER A 109 -2.52 9.43 -17.74
N VAL A 110 -1.27 9.15 -17.37
CA VAL A 110 -0.83 8.96 -15.97
C VAL A 110 0.41 9.79 -15.69
N SER A 111 0.44 10.45 -14.52
CA SER A 111 1.65 11.05 -13.95
C SER A 111 1.91 10.48 -12.56
N VAL A 112 3.19 10.22 -12.28
CA VAL A 112 3.64 9.61 -11.03
C VAL A 112 4.12 10.69 -10.07
N VAL A 113 3.52 10.73 -8.89
CA VAL A 113 4.01 11.53 -7.75
C VAL A 113 4.96 10.70 -6.90
N VAL A 114 5.93 11.37 -6.28
CA VAL A 114 6.88 10.78 -5.34
C VAL A 114 6.61 11.27 -3.92
N PRO A 115 6.82 10.43 -2.89
CA PRO A 115 6.66 10.84 -1.50
C PRO A 115 7.80 11.79 -1.10
N SER A 116 7.47 12.87 -0.40
CA SER A 116 8.45 13.82 0.13
C SER A 116 8.60 13.64 1.64
N PRO A 117 9.79 13.22 2.14
CA PRO A 117 10.01 13.00 3.56
C PRO A 117 10.07 14.32 4.35
N ILE A 118 10.34 15.44 3.66
CA ILE A 118 10.45 16.77 4.27
C ILE A 118 9.09 17.48 4.23
N ALA A 119 8.40 17.48 3.09
CA ALA A 119 7.13 18.19 2.93
C ALA A 119 5.94 17.43 3.55
N GLY A 120 6.07 16.12 3.80
CA GLY A 120 5.02 15.31 4.42
C GLY A 120 3.82 15.08 3.50
N GLY A 121 4.07 14.75 2.23
CA GLY A 121 3.03 14.52 1.22
C GLY A 121 3.59 14.09 -0.13
N TRP A 122 2.77 14.20 -1.17
CA TRP A 122 3.10 13.82 -2.55
C TRP A 122 3.57 15.03 -3.36
N VAL A 123 4.71 14.91 -4.03
CA VAL A 123 5.28 15.95 -4.89
C VAL A 123 5.46 15.44 -6.32
N PHE A 124 5.45 16.37 -7.27
CA PHE A 124 5.72 16.04 -8.67
C PHE A 124 7.22 16.18 -8.96
N ASN A 125 7.76 15.31 -9.82
CA ASN A 125 9.14 15.45 -10.31
C ASN A 125 9.30 16.64 -11.26
N GLN A 126 8.24 16.98 -11.97
CA GLN A 126 8.09 18.15 -12.84
C GLN A 126 6.73 18.77 -12.55
N GLU A 127 6.62 20.09 -12.63
CA GLU A 127 5.35 20.76 -12.35
C GLU A 127 4.24 20.27 -13.30
N GLU A 128 3.07 19.99 -12.74
CA GLU A 128 1.87 19.54 -13.43
C GLU A 128 0.75 20.51 -13.11
N GLU A 129 0.04 21.03 -14.13
CA GLU A 129 -1.01 22.05 -13.93
C GLU A 129 -0.52 23.29 -13.16
N GLY A 130 0.77 23.64 -13.28
CA GLY A 130 1.41 24.72 -12.51
C GLY A 130 1.59 24.42 -11.02
N CYS A 131 1.46 23.16 -10.62
CA CYS A 131 1.59 22.69 -9.25
C CYS A 131 2.87 21.84 -9.10
N ALA A 132 3.64 22.11 -8.04
CA ALA A 132 4.81 21.30 -7.66
C ALA A 132 4.45 20.15 -6.70
N SER A 133 3.24 20.17 -6.13
CA SER A 133 2.77 19.16 -5.19
C SER A 133 1.30 18.81 -5.37
N LEU A 134 0.92 17.61 -4.91
CA LEU A 134 -0.47 17.18 -4.94
C LEU A 134 -1.35 18.05 -4.05
N ALA A 135 -0.82 18.58 -2.94
CA ALA A 135 -1.54 19.52 -2.09
C ALA A 135 -1.94 20.80 -2.85
N GLN A 136 -1.04 21.34 -3.68
CA GLN A 136 -1.35 22.48 -4.55
C GLN A 136 -2.38 22.12 -5.63
N LEU A 137 -2.34 20.89 -6.19
CA LEU A 137 -3.34 20.42 -7.14
C LEU A 137 -4.75 20.35 -6.51
N TYR A 138 -4.83 19.91 -5.25
CA TYR A 138 -6.10 19.89 -4.50
C TYR A 138 -6.62 21.31 -4.20
N GLU A 139 -5.74 22.25 -3.85
CA GLU A 139 -6.11 23.66 -3.66
C GLU A 139 -6.56 24.31 -4.98
N LEU A 140 -5.94 23.95 -6.10
CA LEU A 140 -6.36 24.35 -7.45
C LEU A 140 -7.77 23.82 -7.77
N ALA A 141 -8.05 22.56 -7.41
CA ALA A 141 -9.35 21.93 -7.66
C ALA A 141 -10.48 22.55 -6.83
N GLN A 142 -10.18 22.91 -5.58
CA GLN A 142 -11.12 23.51 -4.63
C GLN A 142 -10.35 24.41 -3.67
N SER A 143 -10.54 25.74 -3.79
CA SER A 143 -9.86 26.68 -2.90
C SER A 143 -10.29 26.51 -1.43
N GLY A 144 -9.33 26.60 -0.52
CA GLY A 144 -9.52 26.37 0.90
C GLY A 144 -9.63 24.89 1.28
N TYR A 145 -9.13 23.98 0.45
CA TYR A 145 -9.17 22.55 0.72
C TYR A 145 -8.35 22.22 1.97
N ASN A 146 -8.99 21.64 2.98
CA ASN A 146 -8.37 21.32 4.28
C ASN A 146 -8.27 19.80 4.56
N GLY A 147 -8.64 18.97 3.58
CA GLY A 147 -8.56 17.52 3.67
C GLY A 147 -7.15 16.99 3.36
N ARG A 148 -7.03 15.66 3.24
CA ARG A 148 -5.77 15.03 2.84
C ARG A 148 -5.68 14.95 1.33
N ALA A 149 -4.61 15.51 0.75
CA ALA A 149 -4.26 15.31 -0.64
C ALA A 149 -3.71 13.88 -0.84
N THR A 150 -4.56 12.97 -1.33
CA THR A 150 -4.26 11.54 -1.47
C THR A 150 -4.19 11.12 -2.93
N VAL A 151 -3.42 10.07 -3.22
CA VAL A 151 -3.54 9.32 -4.49
C VAL A 151 -4.44 8.09 -4.31
N PRO A 152 -5.15 7.63 -5.36
CA PRO A 152 -5.18 8.18 -6.72
C PRO A 152 -6.03 9.45 -6.83
N VAL A 153 -5.75 10.25 -7.85
CA VAL A 153 -6.61 11.37 -8.28
C VAL A 153 -7.00 11.15 -9.74
N LEU A 154 -8.31 11.08 -10.00
CA LEU A 154 -8.86 11.16 -11.34
C LEU A 154 -9.17 12.62 -11.66
N TRP A 155 -8.34 13.21 -12.52
CA TRP A 155 -8.34 14.63 -12.88
C TRP A 155 -9.03 14.84 -14.22
N ASP A 156 -9.86 15.89 -14.31
CA ASP A 156 -10.41 16.37 -15.58
C ASP A 156 -9.59 17.55 -16.09
N LYS A 157 -8.83 17.33 -17.18
CA LYS A 157 -7.99 18.38 -17.78
C LYS A 157 -8.78 19.51 -18.41
N GLN A 158 -10.06 19.30 -18.73
CA GLN A 158 -10.91 20.35 -19.33
C GLN A 158 -11.41 21.34 -18.28
N THR A 159 -11.96 20.82 -17.17
CA THR A 159 -12.51 21.66 -16.09
C THR A 159 -11.49 22.00 -15.01
N LYS A 160 -10.28 21.43 -15.08
CA LYS A 160 -9.18 21.65 -14.13
C LYS A 160 -9.61 21.39 -12.69
N THR A 161 -10.30 20.27 -12.49
CA THR A 161 -10.75 19.83 -11.16
C THR A 161 -10.62 18.33 -10.99
N ILE A 162 -10.75 17.88 -9.73
CA ILE A 162 -10.74 16.48 -9.36
C ILE A 162 -12.15 15.92 -9.59
N VAL A 163 -12.26 14.91 -10.45
CA VAL A 163 -13.50 14.15 -10.61
C VAL A 163 -13.70 13.27 -9.37
N ASN A 164 -12.70 12.47 -9.05
CA ASN A 164 -12.81 11.48 -7.98
C ASN A 164 -11.44 11.17 -7.35
N ASN A 165 -11.39 10.95 -6.03
CA ASN A 165 -10.20 10.49 -5.33
C ASN A 165 -10.41 9.22 -4.48
N GLU A 166 -11.51 8.50 -4.72
CA GLU A 166 -11.85 7.21 -4.14
C GLU A 166 -11.49 6.07 -5.09
N SER A 167 -10.42 5.33 -4.77
CA SER A 167 -9.92 4.23 -5.62
C SER A 167 -10.98 3.18 -5.96
N ALA A 168 -11.90 2.88 -5.03
CA ALA A 168 -12.92 1.85 -5.23
C ALA A 168 -13.98 2.26 -6.26
N GLU A 169 -14.27 3.55 -6.36
CA GLU A 169 -15.19 4.09 -7.38
C GLU A 169 -14.48 4.28 -8.72
N ILE A 170 -13.24 4.76 -8.69
CA ILE A 170 -12.44 4.95 -9.90
C ILE A 170 -12.31 3.64 -10.67
N ILE A 171 -11.99 2.53 -10.00
CA ILE A 171 -11.87 1.24 -10.71
C ILE A 171 -13.19 0.72 -11.29
N VAL A 172 -14.34 1.10 -10.72
CA VAL A 172 -15.65 0.78 -11.31
C VAL A 172 -15.86 1.60 -12.58
N MET A 173 -15.56 2.90 -12.55
CA MET A 173 -15.65 3.76 -13.74
C MET A 173 -14.71 3.30 -14.86
N LEU A 174 -13.46 2.95 -14.53
CA LEU A 174 -12.50 2.41 -15.50
C LEU A 174 -12.95 1.08 -16.10
N ASN A 175 -13.68 0.27 -15.34
CA ASN A 175 -14.19 -1.02 -15.79
C ASN A 175 -15.28 -0.90 -16.87
N SER A 176 -16.22 0.03 -16.74
CA SER A 176 -17.42 0.10 -17.60
C SER A 176 -17.49 1.32 -18.52
N GLU A 177 -17.18 2.52 -18.00
CA GLU A 177 -17.55 3.77 -18.68
C GLU A 177 -16.70 4.05 -19.92
N PHE A 178 -15.53 3.42 -20.02
CA PHE A 178 -14.61 3.55 -21.15
C PHE A 178 -14.63 2.35 -22.10
N ASN A 179 -15.62 1.46 -22.00
CA ASN A 179 -15.67 0.23 -22.81
C ASN A 179 -15.53 0.49 -24.32
N GLU A 180 -16.19 1.50 -24.87
CA GLU A 180 -16.10 1.83 -26.31
C GLU A 180 -14.70 2.33 -26.74
N LEU A 181 -13.86 2.71 -25.79
CA LEU A 181 -12.51 3.26 -26.01
C LEU A 181 -11.39 2.28 -25.59
N ALA A 182 -11.75 1.18 -24.92
CA ALA A 182 -10.83 0.21 -24.36
C ALA A 182 -10.31 -0.76 -25.43
N LEU A 183 -9.03 -1.19 -25.33
CA LEU A 183 -8.52 -2.29 -26.15
C LEU A 183 -9.19 -3.63 -25.80
N ASN A 184 -9.59 -3.79 -24.53
CA ASN A 184 -10.30 -4.97 -24.02
C ASN A 184 -11.75 -4.60 -23.62
N PRO A 185 -12.63 -4.26 -24.58
CA PRO A 185 -13.98 -3.75 -24.30
C PRO A 185 -14.88 -4.79 -23.61
N ASN A 186 -14.66 -6.08 -23.91
CA ASN A 186 -15.47 -7.18 -23.39
C ASN A 186 -15.02 -7.68 -22.00
N LEU A 187 -13.83 -7.28 -21.52
CA LEU A 187 -13.37 -7.64 -20.19
C LEU A 187 -14.24 -6.93 -19.15
N ASN A 188 -14.95 -7.69 -18.33
CA ASN A 188 -15.77 -7.16 -17.25
C ASN A 188 -15.29 -7.69 -15.90
N LEU A 189 -14.64 -6.84 -15.12
CA LEU A 189 -14.13 -7.14 -13.79
C LEU A 189 -15.21 -7.02 -12.70
N TYR A 190 -16.41 -6.56 -13.04
CA TYR A 190 -17.54 -6.38 -12.12
C TYR A 190 -18.86 -6.80 -12.76
N PRO A 191 -19.00 -8.08 -13.19
CA PRO A 191 -20.20 -8.55 -13.85
C PRO A 191 -21.36 -8.72 -12.87
N GLU A 192 -22.59 -8.50 -13.36
CA GLU A 192 -23.80 -8.43 -12.54
C GLU A 192 -24.04 -9.74 -11.77
N GLU A 193 -23.80 -10.88 -12.42
CA GLU A 193 -23.99 -12.21 -11.84
C GLU A 193 -23.03 -12.53 -10.67
N LEU A 194 -21.87 -11.87 -10.61
CA LEU A 194 -20.91 -12.01 -9.50
C LEU A 194 -20.95 -10.82 -8.54
N LYS A 195 -21.72 -9.77 -8.83
CA LYS A 195 -21.69 -8.49 -8.12
C LYS A 195 -21.84 -8.65 -6.61
N GLN A 196 -22.83 -9.42 -6.16
CA GLN A 196 -23.06 -9.67 -4.73
C GLN A 196 -21.86 -10.35 -4.05
N LYS A 197 -21.23 -11.32 -4.72
CA LYS A 197 -20.07 -12.05 -4.21
C LYS A 197 -18.82 -11.15 -4.18
N ILE A 198 -18.65 -10.32 -5.22
CA ILE A 198 -17.57 -9.33 -5.29
C ILE A 198 -17.73 -8.30 -4.16
N ASP A 199 -18.94 -7.77 -3.94
CA ASP A 199 -19.22 -6.80 -2.89
C ASP A 199 -18.98 -7.37 -1.49
N TRP A 200 -19.38 -8.63 -1.27
CA TRP A 200 -19.11 -9.34 -0.02
C TRP A 200 -17.61 -9.47 0.26
N TRP A 201 -16.82 -9.94 -0.73
CA TRP A 201 -15.37 -10.02 -0.58
C TRP A 201 -14.74 -8.65 -0.40
N ASN A 202 -15.19 -7.66 -1.16
CA ASN A 202 -14.68 -6.29 -1.12
C ASN A 202 -14.80 -5.64 0.25
N GLU A 203 -15.95 -5.79 0.90
CA GLU A 203 -16.18 -5.25 2.24
C GLU A 203 -15.23 -5.89 3.25
N LYS A 204 -15.17 -7.23 3.24
CA LYS A 204 -14.32 -7.99 4.15
C LYS A 204 -12.84 -7.67 3.95
N ILE A 205 -12.36 -7.77 2.70
CA ILE A 205 -10.97 -7.49 2.32
C ILE A 205 -10.60 -6.04 2.62
N TYR A 206 -11.50 -5.07 2.42
CA TYR A 206 -11.22 -3.68 2.78
C TYR A 206 -10.98 -3.56 4.29
N HIS A 207 -11.90 -4.06 5.10
CA HIS A 207 -11.85 -3.87 6.55
C HIS A 207 -10.65 -4.56 7.21
N SER A 208 -10.47 -5.86 6.95
CA SER A 208 -9.51 -6.69 7.67
C SER A 208 -8.18 -6.88 6.95
N VAL A 209 -8.09 -6.66 5.63
CA VAL A 209 -6.85 -6.87 4.87
C VAL A 209 -6.27 -5.55 4.40
N ASN A 210 -6.91 -4.85 3.46
CA ASN A 210 -6.40 -3.63 2.86
C ASN A 210 -6.20 -2.52 3.88
N ASN A 211 -7.19 -2.29 4.75
CA ASN A 211 -7.07 -1.37 5.86
C ASN A 211 -6.52 -2.04 7.12
N GLY A 212 -6.69 -3.36 7.28
CA GLY A 212 -6.21 -4.10 8.45
C GLY A 212 -4.69 -4.06 8.63
N VAL A 213 -3.90 -4.13 7.55
CA VAL A 213 -2.44 -3.96 7.67
C VAL A 213 -2.06 -2.57 8.19
N TYR A 214 -2.80 -1.52 7.82
CA TYR A 214 -2.60 -0.17 8.36
C TYR A 214 -3.08 -0.07 9.81
N ARG A 215 -4.19 -0.74 10.17
CA ARG A 215 -4.65 -0.84 11.57
C ARG A 215 -3.59 -1.49 12.46
N CYS A 216 -2.90 -2.53 11.96
CA CYS A 216 -1.75 -3.12 12.65
C CYS A 216 -0.58 -2.13 12.77
N GLY A 217 -0.11 -1.59 11.65
CA GLY A 217 1.09 -0.76 11.61
C GLY A 217 0.96 0.58 12.33
N PHE A 218 -0.26 1.10 12.45
CA PHE A 218 -0.56 2.38 13.08
C PHE A 218 -1.24 2.26 14.44
N ALA A 219 -1.44 1.05 14.96
CA ALA A 219 -1.95 0.84 16.32
C ALA A 219 -1.08 1.58 17.35
N GLN A 220 -1.72 2.25 18.29
CA GLN A 220 -1.03 2.98 19.38
C GLN A 220 -1.15 2.28 20.74
N THR A 221 -1.78 1.11 20.78
CA THR A 221 -1.94 0.24 21.96
C THR A 221 -1.72 -1.21 21.55
N GLN A 222 -1.31 -2.07 22.49
CA GLN A 222 -1.10 -3.50 22.21
C GLN A 222 -2.43 -4.19 21.89
N GLU A 223 -3.51 -3.78 22.55
CA GLU A 223 -4.85 -4.31 22.39
C GLU A 223 -5.39 -4.03 20.97
N ALA A 224 -5.24 -2.79 20.49
CA ALA A 224 -5.66 -2.43 19.12
C ALA A 224 -4.84 -3.18 18.07
N TYR A 225 -3.53 -3.36 18.30
CA TYR A 225 -2.69 -4.16 17.42
C TYR A 225 -3.13 -5.63 17.40
N ASN A 226 -3.34 -6.25 18.57
CA ASN A 226 -3.73 -7.66 18.66
C ASN A 226 -5.05 -7.89 17.92
N GLN A 227 -6.05 -7.05 18.17
CA GLN A 227 -7.34 -7.14 17.49
C GLN A 227 -7.20 -7.03 15.96
N ALA A 228 -6.47 -6.01 15.47
CA ALA A 228 -6.27 -5.82 14.03
C ALA A 228 -5.49 -6.98 13.39
N SER A 229 -4.48 -7.50 14.09
CA SER A 229 -3.67 -8.64 13.65
C SER A 229 -4.52 -9.92 13.59
N ASP A 230 -5.32 -10.19 14.61
CA ASP A 230 -6.19 -11.37 14.66
C ASP A 230 -7.24 -11.34 13.54
N GLU A 231 -7.89 -10.19 13.32
CA GLU A 231 -8.86 -10.01 12.23
C GLU A 231 -8.21 -10.17 10.84
N LEU A 232 -7.03 -9.59 10.63
CA LEU A 232 -6.26 -9.69 9.40
C LEU A 232 -5.96 -11.14 9.06
N PHE A 233 -5.37 -11.85 10.00
CA PHE A 233 -4.89 -13.21 9.78
C PHE A 233 -6.03 -14.23 9.71
N THR A 234 -7.12 -14.01 10.46
CA THR A 234 -8.36 -14.79 10.29
C THR A 234 -8.89 -14.66 8.86
N THR A 235 -8.90 -13.45 8.31
CA THR A 235 -9.38 -13.23 6.94
C THR A 235 -8.44 -13.80 5.89
N LEU A 236 -7.12 -13.71 6.09
CA LEU A 236 -6.14 -14.34 5.19
C LEU A 236 -6.32 -15.87 5.17
N ASP A 237 -6.60 -16.50 6.31
CA ASP A 237 -6.85 -17.94 6.38
C ASP A 237 -8.15 -18.35 5.65
N GLU A 238 -9.19 -17.51 5.72
CA GLU A 238 -10.43 -17.74 4.94
C GLU A 238 -10.22 -17.55 3.44
N ILE A 239 -9.41 -16.57 3.03
CA ILE A 239 -9.05 -16.37 1.63
C ILE A 239 -8.22 -17.55 1.12
N GLU A 240 -7.24 -18.01 1.91
CA GLU A 240 -6.44 -19.21 1.60
C GLU A 240 -7.34 -20.42 1.33
N ALA A 241 -8.31 -20.68 2.22
CA ALA A 241 -9.26 -21.77 2.06
C ALA A 241 -10.17 -21.60 0.82
N ALA A 242 -10.62 -20.38 0.53
CA ALA A 242 -11.42 -20.12 -0.67
C ALA A 242 -10.61 -20.36 -1.96
N LEU A 243 -9.33 -19.97 -1.95
CA LEU A 243 -8.43 -20.13 -3.09
C LEU A 243 -7.98 -21.58 -3.32
N GLU A 244 -8.16 -22.48 -2.35
CA GLU A 244 -7.90 -23.91 -2.53
C GLU A 244 -8.75 -24.52 -3.66
N THR A 245 -10.00 -24.06 -3.82
CA THR A 245 -10.98 -24.64 -4.75
C THR A 245 -11.39 -23.73 -5.90
N SER A 246 -10.95 -22.47 -5.90
CA SER A 246 -11.30 -21.47 -6.90
C SER A 246 -10.06 -20.70 -7.33
N ARG A 247 -9.84 -20.52 -8.64
CA ARG A 247 -8.65 -19.81 -9.16
C ARG A 247 -8.52 -18.39 -8.61
N TYR A 248 -9.62 -17.65 -8.62
CA TYR A 248 -9.75 -16.30 -8.07
C TYR A 248 -10.89 -16.24 -7.04
N LEU A 249 -11.05 -15.12 -6.34
CA LEU A 249 -11.99 -15.00 -5.21
C LEU A 249 -13.45 -15.28 -5.60
N CYS A 250 -13.83 -14.91 -6.83
CA CYS A 250 -15.19 -15.04 -7.31
C CYS A 250 -15.42 -16.21 -8.27
N GLY A 251 -14.38 -16.93 -8.68
CA GLY A 251 -14.48 -18.07 -9.61
C GLY A 251 -13.21 -18.21 -10.45
N ASN A 252 -13.39 -18.45 -11.75
CA ASN A 252 -12.27 -18.67 -12.67
C ASN A 252 -11.75 -17.42 -13.35
N ASN A 253 -12.48 -16.31 -13.29
CA ASN A 253 -12.10 -15.04 -13.91
C ASN A 253 -11.74 -14.00 -12.84
N VAL A 254 -10.83 -13.09 -13.20
CA VAL A 254 -10.39 -11.98 -12.36
C VAL A 254 -11.52 -10.98 -12.18
N THR A 255 -11.69 -10.50 -10.95
CA THR A 255 -12.69 -9.46 -10.62
C THR A 255 -12.06 -8.27 -9.90
N LEU A 256 -12.83 -7.22 -9.68
CA LEU A 256 -12.39 -6.08 -8.86
C LEU A 256 -12.04 -6.48 -7.41
N ALA A 257 -12.59 -7.59 -6.89
CA ALA A 257 -12.17 -8.13 -5.59
C ALA A 257 -10.70 -8.58 -5.63
N ASP A 258 -10.30 -9.23 -6.72
CA ASP A 258 -8.94 -9.72 -6.89
C ASP A 258 -7.95 -8.57 -7.04
N VAL A 259 -8.29 -7.55 -7.82
CA VAL A 259 -7.49 -6.32 -7.96
C VAL A 259 -7.30 -5.64 -6.59
N ARG A 260 -8.36 -5.56 -5.78
CA ARG A 260 -8.30 -4.95 -4.45
C ARG A 260 -7.45 -5.74 -3.46
N LEU A 261 -7.48 -7.07 -3.54
CA LEU A 261 -6.66 -7.95 -2.71
C LEU A 261 -5.19 -7.90 -3.13
N PHE A 262 -4.92 -8.09 -4.42
CA PHE A 262 -3.58 -8.17 -5.00
C PHE A 262 -2.69 -7.01 -4.58
N THR A 263 -3.19 -5.77 -4.62
CA THR A 263 -2.35 -4.61 -4.29
C THR A 263 -1.88 -4.59 -2.84
N THR A 264 -2.59 -5.28 -1.94
CA THR A 264 -2.13 -5.47 -0.55
C THR A 264 -1.15 -6.64 -0.45
N LEU A 265 -1.46 -7.78 -1.08
CA LEU A 265 -0.59 -8.95 -1.06
C LEU A 265 0.81 -8.68 -1.65
N PHE A 266 0.88 -7.96 -2.78
CA PHE A 266 2.14 -7.56 -3.40
C PHE A 266 3.07 -6.78 -2.46
N ARG A 267 2.50 -6.04 -1.50
CA ARG A 267 3.24 -5.21 -0.54
C ARG A 267 3.47 -5.91 0.80
N PHE A 268 2.86 -7.08 1.01
CA PHE A 268 2.76 -7.69 2.33
C PHE A 268 4.14 -8.11 2.84
N ASP A 269 4.82 -9.02 2.14
CA ASP A 269 6.10 -9.55 2.58
C ASP A 269 7.21 -8.48 2.58
N VAL A 270 7.08 -7.48 1.71
CA VAL A 270 8.13 -6.49 1.44
C VAL A 270 8.04 -5.26 2.33
N ALA A 271 6.87 -4.98 2.91
CA ALA A 271 6.65 -3.82 3.77
C ALA A 271 5.82 -4.17 5.01
N TYR A 272 4.62 -4.74 4.84
CA TYR A 272 3.68 -4.91 5.97
C TYR A 272 4.15 -5.93 7.00
N TYR A 273 4.76 -7.03 6.54
CA TYR A 273 5.30 -8.09 7.39
C TYR A 273 6.29 -7.53 8.41
N GLY A 274 7.26 -6.73 7.95
CA GLY A 274 8.26 -6.10 8.82
C GLY A 274 7.75 -4.82 9.49
N LEU A 275 7.47 -3.79 8.70
CA LEU A 275 7.21 -2.44 9.19
C LEU A 275 5.91 -2.35 10.00
N PHE A 276 4.84 -2.96 9.50
CA PHE A 276 3.53 -2.95 10.15
C PHE A 276 3.33 -4.09 11.14
N LYS A 277 4.36 -4.94 11.31
CA LYS A 277 4.37 -6.09 12.22
C LYS A 277 3.29 -7.12 11.87
N CYS A 278 2.82 -7.18 10.63
CA CYS A 278 1.90 -8.23 10.17
C CYS A 278 2.66 -9.55 9.97
N ASN A 279 3.24 -10.10 11.03
CA ASN A 279 4.35 -11.06 10.94
C ASN A 279 4.02 -12.49 11.41
N ARG A 280 2.74 -12.86 11.52
CA ARG A 280 2.35 -14.26 11.84
C ARG A 280 2.83 -15.22 10.74
N GLN A 281 2.64 -14.86 9.47
CA GLN A 281 3.01 -15.68 8.31
C GLN A 281 3.20 -14.77 7.08
N ARG A 282 4.19 -15.06 6.23
CA ARG A 282 4.41 -14.36 4.96
C ARG A 282 3.44 -14.88 3.90
N ILE A 283 3.04 -14.06 2.93
CA ILE A 283 2.18 -14.48 1.81
C ILE A 283 2.85 -15.59 0.99
N GLN A 284 4.16 -15.53 0.77
CA GLN A 284 4.88 -16.60 0.07
C GLN A 284 4.81 -17.97 0.77
N ASP A 285 4.57 -17.98 2.09
CA ASP A 285 4.48 -19.22 2.88
C ASP A 285 3.07 -19.81 2.89
N TYR A 286 2.08 -19.14 2.27
CA TYR A 286 0.75 -19.69 2.05
C TYR A 286 0.68 -20.43 0.71
N PRO A 287 0.26 -21.71 0.67
CA PRO A 287 0.22 -22.49 -0.57
C PRO A 287 -0.66 -21.86 -1.67
N ASN A 288 -1.89 -21.44 -1.35
CA ASN A 288 -2.81 -20.92 -2.35
C ASN A 288 -2.65 -19.40 -2.54
N LEU A 289 -2.49 -18.60 -1.48
CA LEU A 289 -2.28 -17.16 -1.55
C LEU A 289 -0.95 -16.79 -2.26
N GLY A 290 0.14 -17.52 -2.00
CA GLY A 290 1.42 -17.29 -2.67
C GLY A 290 1.35 -17.58 -4.17
N ALA A 291 0.70 -18.69 -4.54
CA ALA A 291 0.44 -19.05 -5.92
C ALA A 291 -0.53 -18.07 -6.60
N TYR A 292 -1.59 -17.64 -5.90
CA TYR A 292 -2.55 -16.64 -6.37
C TYR A 292 -1.89 -15.28 -6.64
N LEU A 293 -1.00 -14.83 -5.74
CA LEU A 293 -0.26 -13.59 -5.93
C LEU A 293 0.63 -13.66 -7.19
N SER A 294 1.26 -14.82 -7.44
CA SER A 294 2.08 -15.05 -8.63
C SER A 294 1.23 -15.11 -9.92
N ASP A 295 0.08 -15.79 -9.89
CA ASP A 295 -0.90 -15.83 -11.01
C ASP A 295 -1.37 -14.42 -11.39
N MET A 296 -1.79 -13.62 -10.40
CA MET A 296 -2.18 -12.22 -10.63
C MET A 296 -1.03 -11.35 -11.16
N TYR A 297 0.19 -11.54 -10.65
CA TYR A 297 1.38 -10.79 -11.09
C TYR A 297 1.74 -11.08 -12.55
N GLN A 298 1.52 -12.33 -12.99
CA GLN A 298 1.85 -12.81 -14.34
C GLN A 298 0.77 -12.52 -15.39
N LEU A 299 -0.39 -11.97 -15.00
CA LEU A 299 -1.37 -11.47 -15.96
C LEU A 299 -0.75 -10.39 -16.87
N PRO A 300 -1.14 -10.33 -18.15
CA PRO A 300 -0.63 -9.32 -19.09
C PRO A 300 -0.68 -7.91 -18.52
N SER A 301 0.44 -7.19 -18.65
CA SER A 301 0.64 -5.80 -18.20
C SER A 301 0.52 -5.54 -16.69
N VAL A 302 0.20 -6.54 -15.84
CA VAL A 302 0.10 -6.32 -14.39
C VAL A 302 1.47 -6.11 -13.76
N ALA A 303 2.48 -6.91 -14.15
CA ALA A 303 3.85 -6.74 -13.67
C ALA A 303 4.41 -5.33 -13.93
N ASP A 304 4.05 -4.70 -15.05
CA ASP A 304 4.50 -3.35 -15.43
C ASP A 304 3.96 -2.25 -14.50
N THR A 305 2.88 -2.54 -13.77
CA THR A 305 2.30 -1.62 -12.76
C THR A 305 2.98 -1.74 -11.39
N CYS A 306 3.85 -2.75 -11.21
CA CYS A 306 4.45 -3.10 -9.93
C CYS A 306 5.86 -2.52 -9.77
N ASN A 307 6.04 -1.54 -8.89
CA ASN A 307 7.36 -0.97 -8.58
C ASN A 307 7.78 -1.27 -7.13
N LEU A 308 8.56 -2.34 -6.94
CA LEU A 308 9.02 -2.80 -5.63
C LEU A 308 9.89 -1.77 -4.91
N GLU A 309 10.76 -1.09 -5.66
CA GLU A 309 11.67 -0.08 -5.10
C GLU A 309 10.88 1.10 -4.53
N SER A 310 9.92 1.62 -5.28
CA SER A 310 9.03 2.70 -4.84
C SER A 310 8.25 2.31 -3.57
N VAL A 311 7.72 1.07 -3.51
CA VAL A 311 7.07 0.56 -2.30
C VAL A 311 8.03 0.63 -1.12
N LYS A 312 9.23 0.07 -1.23
CA LYS A 312 10.18 0.02 -0.11
C LYS A 312 10.65 1.42 0.31
N GLN A 313 10.97 2.29 -0.65
CA GLN A 313 11.39 3.67 -0.40
C GLN A 313 10.30 4.48 0.31
N ASP A 314 9.03 4.33 -0.08
CA ASP A 314 7.94 5.04 0.56
C ASP A 314 7.70 4.51 1.99
N TYR A 315 7.43 3.22 2.13
CA TYR A 315 7.06 2.65 3.43
C TYR A 315 8.17 2.78 4.48
N TYR A 316 9.42 2.45 4.14
CA TYR A 316 10.53 2.54 5.09
C TYR A 316 11.16 3.93 5.17
N GLY A 317 11.10 4.72 4.11
CA GLY A 317 11.77 6.03 4.05
C GLY A 317 10.88 7.22 4.44
N ASN A 318 9.56 7.15 4.21
CA ASN A 318 8.66 8.30 4.34
C ASN A 318 7.64 8.17 5.48
N LEU A 319 7.36 6.96 5.99
CA LEU A 319 6.44 6.76 7.12
C LEU A 319 7.10 7.06 8.48
N PHE A 320 7.83 8.16 8.59
CA PHE A 320 8.29 8.66 9.89
C PHE A 320 7.05 9.05 10.74
N PRO A 321 6.89 8.57 11.99
CA PRO A 321 7.93 8.03 12.87
C PRO A 321 7.97 6.50 13.01
N LEU A 322 7.35 5.71 12.12
CA LEU A 322 7.35 4.24 12.22
C LEU A 322 8.73 3.62 12.00
N ASN A 323 9.54 4.18 11.10
CA ASN A 323 10.92 3.78 10.88
C ASN A 323 11.88 4.98 11.02
N PRO A 324 12.24 5.38 12.26
CA PRO A 324 13.02 6.58 12.52
C PRO A 324 14.37 6.64 11.80
N GLY A 325 15.00 5.49 11.60
CA GLY A 325 16.31 5.41 10.96
C GLY A 325 16.25 5.53 9.44
N GLY A 326 15.06 5.46 8.82
CA GLY A 326 14.91 5.46 7.36
C GLY A 326 15.60 4.29 6.65
N ILE A 327 16.07 3.28 7.40
CA ILE A 327 16.79 2.14 6.84
C ILE A 327 15.79 1.27 6.09
N ILE A 328 16.09 1.04 4.81
CA ILE A 328 15.30 0.19 3.93
C ILE A 328 15.90 -1.23 3.95
N PRO A 329 15.15 -2.27 4.34
CA PRO A 329 15.63 -3.65 4.33
C PRO A 329 16.04 -4.11 2.93
N SER A 330 17.03 -5.00 2.82
CA SER A 330 17.46 -5.55 1.53
C SER A 330 16.44 -6.55 0.94
N GLY A 331 15.83 -7.39 1.78
CA GLY A 331 14.86 -8.40 1.36
C GLY A 331 13.40 -7.94 1.36
N PRO A 332 12.46 -8.90 1.24
CA PRO A 332 12.69 -10.27 0.72
C PRO A 332 12.95 -10.25 -0.80
N ASP A 333 13.49 -11.35 -1.33
CA ASP A 333 13.54 -11.56 -2.78
C ASP A 333 12.14 -11.89 -3.30
N MET A 334 11.69 -11.16 -4.33
CA MET A 334 10.36 -11.30 -4.93
C MET A 334 10.40 -12.03 -6.28
N THR A 335 11.55 -12.59 -6.68
CA THR A 335 11.69 -13.36 -7.93
C THR A 335 10.80 -14.61 -7.97
N TYR A 336 10.29 -15.08 -6.83
CA TYR A 336 9.32 -16.16 -6.76
C TYR A 336 8.01 -15.85 -7.52
N LEU A 337 7.64 -14.57 -7.67
CA LEU A 337 6.47 -14.14 -8.43
C LEU A 337 6.56 -14.49 -9.92
N LEU A 338 7.75 -14.79 -10.43
CA LEU A 338 8.01 -15.19 -11.82
C LEU A 338 7.98 -16.72 -12.00
N GLN A 339 7.91 -17.49 -10.92
CA GLN A 339 7.88 -18.95 -11.00
C GLN A 339 6.48 -19.44 -11.42
N PRO A 340 6.38 -20.63 -12.05
CA PRO A 340 5.08 -21.24 -12.32
C PRO A 340 4.23 -21.35 -11.05
N HIS A 341 2.97 -20.93 -11.15
CA HIS A 341 2.06 -20.84 -9.99
C HIS A 341 1.08 -22.01 -9.89
N ASP A 342 0.98 -22.86 -10.91
CA ASP A 342 0.10 -24.05 -10.98
C ASP A 342 -1.39 -23.79 -10.67
N ARG A 343 -1.86 -22.53 -10.76
CA ARG A 343 -3.27 -22.17 -10.49
C ARG A 343 -4.24 -22.64 -11.57
N ASP A 344 -3.75 -22.96 -12.76
CA ASP A 344 -4.55 -23.55 -13.84
C ASP A 344 -5.24 -24.87 -13.44
N ARG A 345 -4.68 -25.59 -12.46
CA ARG A 345 -5.22 -26.86 -11.96
C ARG A 345 -6.56 -26.71 -11.23
N VAL A 346 -6.85 -25.53 -10.68
CA VAL A 346 -8.10 -25.25 -9.94
C VAL A 346 -9.08 -24.39 -10.74
N GLY A 347 -8.71 -23.98 -11.97
CA GLY A 347 -9.57 -23.22 -12.88
C GLY A 347 -8.79 -22.62 -14.05
N LYS A 348 -9.43 -22.46 -15.20
CA LYS A 348 -8.86 -21.75 -16.37
C LYS A 348 -9.54 -20.41 -16.53
N SER A 349 -8.77 -19.33 -16.65
CA SER A 349 -9.30 -18.00 -16.95
C SER A 349 -9.82 -17.93 -18.38
N ALA A 350 -11.04 -17.42 -18.57
CA ALA A 350 -11.68 -17.34 -19.89
C ALA A 350 -11.35 -16.05 -20.64
N ASP A 351 -11.05 -14.95 -19.93
CA ASP A 351 -11.15 -13.59 -20.46
C ASP A 351 -9.81 -12.89 -20.70
N LEU A 352 -8.70 -13.51 -20.29
CA LEU A 352 -7.34 -12.99 -20.43
C LEU A 352 -6.50 -14.01 -21.19
N GLN A 353 -6.79 -14.19 -22.48
CA GLN A 353 -5.90 -14.94 -23.37
C GLN A 353 -4.78 -14.00 -23.84
N VAL A 354 -3.54 -14.43 -23.57
CA VAL A 354 -2.31 -13.83 -24.10
C VAL A 354 -2.25 -13.99 -25.62
#